data_AF-A0A349DRN5-F1
#
_entry.id   AF-A0A349DRN5-F1
#
_cell.length_a   1.000
_cell.length_b   1.000
_cell.length_c   1.000
_cell.angle_alpha   90.00
_cell.angle_beta   90.00
_cell.angle_gamma   90.00
#
_symmetry.space_group_name_H-M   'P 1'
#
loop_
_entity.id
_entity.type
_entity.pdbx_description
1 polymer ?
#
loop_
_entity_poly.entity_id
_entity_poly.type
_entity_poly.pdbx_seq_one_letter_code
_entity_poly.pdbx_strand_id
1 'polypeptide(L)'
;MQKRPLFIFVYGQKPYPYINAISYCIENQNTGSVFIIGIKHEDEKGNTAEPEPGKILSKIRLELNNLSKGIYEIYRQETKSMEYIDIVDKDGLDIYNRDSKILNNHSGNETIEYVNLGKKLKEIISKNRDAIIDVTSLKKNLIVEVTTIALANNFKEVYSGEIINKQATHDEKDLYHTLKKNSQFKYRNIMDSKHIEDSLNKIFRKDFIIKIGLAFLFAIMIGVVSVYVEDKKFIWIMAMLNGLGIAGTLVSLWLEYPRK
;
A
#
# COMPACT_ATOMS: atom_id res chain seq x y z
N MET A 1 9.25 21.42 0.66
CA MET A 1 9.12 19.95 0.65
C MET A 1 7.85 19.61 -0.13
N GLN A 2 7.91 18.73 -1.13
CA GLN A 2 6.74 18.34 -1.91
C GLN A 2 5.73 17.60 -1.02
N LYS A 3 4.45 17.93 -1.12
CA LYS A 3 3.41 17.27 -0.33
C LYS A 3 3.04 15.93 -0.95
N ARG A 4 2.96 14.89 -0.12
CA ARG A 4 2.71 13.51 -0.57
C ARG A 4 1.19 13.25 -0.69
N PRO A 5 0.70 12.60 -1.76
CA PRO A 5 -0.68 12.17 -1.82
C PRO A 5 -0.90 10.87 -1.02
N LEU A 6 -1.99 10.82 -0.26
CA LEU A 6 -2.43 9.64 0.48
C LEU A 6 -3.60 8.96 -0.24
N PHE A 7 -3.46 7.69 -0.59
CA PHE A 7 -4.50 6.86 -1.20
C PHE A 7 -4.98 5.82 -0.19
N ILE A 8 -6.22 5.96 0.28
CA ILE A 8 -6.82 5.09 1.29
C ILE A 8 -7.76 4.12 0.60
N PHE A 9 -7.42 2.84 0.63
CA PHE A 9 -8.30 1.80 0.13
C PHE A 9 -9.31 1.41 1.20
N VAL A 10 -10.59 1.51 0.85
CA VAL A 10 -11.70 1.36 1.79
C VAL A 10 -12.52 0.11 1.53
N TYR A 11 -12.83 -0.58 2.62
CA TYR A 11 -13.77 -1.70 2.64
C TYR A 11 -14.90 -1.50 3.68
N GLY A 12 -14.58 -0.89 4.83
CA GLY A 12 -15.54 -0.67 5.92
C GLY A 12 -16.23 0.70 5.89
N GLN A 13 -17.42 0.78 6.49
CA GLN A 13 -18.21 2.02 6.59
C GLN A 13 -17.87 2.88 7.82
N LYS A 14 -17.06 2.37 8.76
CA LYS A 14 -16.67 3.08 9.99
C LYS A 14 -15.57 4.11 9.69
N PRO A 15 -15.73 5.39 10.08
CA PRO A 15 -14.80 6.46 9.70
C PRO A 15 -13.47 6.45 10.49
N TYR A 16 -13.46 5.97 11.72
CA TYR A 16 -12.34 6.18 12.66
C TYR A 16 -10.98 5.61 12.21
N PRO A 17 -10.88 4.39 11.66
CA PRO A 17 -9.60 3.88 11.18
C PRO A 17 -8.97 4.81 10.12
N TYR A 18 -9.81 5.42 9.28
CA TYR A 18 -9.37 6.39 8.27
C TYR A 18 -8.93 7.70 8.88
N ILE A 19 -9.65 8.21 9.87
CA ILE A 19 -9.30 9.45 10.58
C ILE A 19 -7.92 9.33 11.21
N ASN A 20 -7.63 8.21 11.87
CA ASN A 20 -6.32 8.01 12.49
C ASN A 20 -5.18 7.92 11.45
N ALA A 21 -5.40 7.21 10.35
CA ALA A 21 -4.44 7.14 9.25
C ALA A 21 -4.18 8.52 8.61
N ILE A 22 -5.25 9.29 8.35
CA ILE A 22 -5.18 10.66 7.81
C ILE A 22 -4.39 11.55 8.76
N SER A 23 -4.76 11.57 10.04
CA SER A 23 -4.13 12.43 11.05
C SER A 23 -2.64 12.12 11.18
N TYR A 24 -2.29 10.83 11.21
CA TYR A 24 -0.90 10.40 11.24
C TYR A 24 -0.13 10.84 10.00
N CYS A 25 -0.68 10.64 8.80
CA CYS A 25 0.00 10.96 7.55
C CYS A 25 0.18 12.46 7.35
N ILE A 26 -0.81 13.27 7.73
CA ILE A 26 -0.69 14.73 7.70
C ILE A 26 0.39 15.20 8.67
N GLU A 27 0.39 14.69 9.90
CA GLU A 27 1.35 15.08 10.94
C GLU A 27 2.78 14.63 10.62
N ASN A 28 2.97 13.38 10.19
CA ASN A 28 4.29 12.74 10.15
C ASN A 28 4.82 12.48 8.74
N GLN A 29 3.96 12.50 7.72
CA GLN A 29 4.34 12.14 6.35
C GLN A 29 4.16 13.30 5.36
N ASN A 30 3.89 14.52 5.84
CA ASN A 30 3.70 15.71 5.00
C ASN A 30 2.64 15.50 3.89
N THR A 31 1.53 14.86 4.23
CA THR A 31 0.44 14.61 3.29
C THR A 31 -0.31 15.89 2.94
N GLY A 32 -0.55 16.10 1.64
CA GLY A 32 -1.25 17.29 1.13
C GLY A 32 -2.60 17.04 0.49
N SER A 33 -2.89 15.79 0.12
CA SER A 33 -4.12 15.38 -0.52
C SER A 33 -4.50 13.97 -0.10
N VAL A 34 -5.80 13.69 -0.05
CA VAL A 34 -6.35 12.41 0.41
C VAL A 34 -7.35 11.87 -0.61
N PHE A 35 -7.12 10.67 -1.11
CA PHE A 35 -7.97 9.99 -2.08
C PHE A 35 -8.55 8.72 -1.46
N ILE A 36 -9.87 8.59 -1.44
CA ILE A 36 -10.58 7.43 -0.91
C ILE A 36 -10.97 6.51 -2.07
N ILE A 37 -10.45 5.29 -2.10
CA ILE A 37 -10.67 4.33 -3.18
C ILE A 37 -11.47 3.14 -2.67
N GLY A 38 -12.71 3.01 -3.14
CA GLY A 38 -13.54 1.83 -2.86
C GLY A 38 -13.27 0.72 -3.87
N ILE A 39 -13.09 -0.52 -3.40
CA ILE A 39 -12.97 -1.72 -4.26
C ILE A 39 -14.30 -2.49 -4.24
N LYS A 40 -15.00 -2.54 -5.37
CA LYS A 40 -16.12 -3.47 -5.56
C LYS A 40 -15.59 -4.88 -5.67
N HIS A 41 -15.99 -5.75 -4.76
CA HIS A 41 -15.53 -7.13 -4.68
C HIS A 41 -16.69 -8.04 -4.32
N GLU A 42 -16.87 -9.10 -5.10
CA GLU A 42 -17.83 -10.18 -4.84
C GLU A 42 -17.17 -11.19 -3.90
N ASP A 43 -17.78 -11.46 -2.74
CA ASP A 43 -17.25 -12.47 -1.82
C ASP A 43 -17.50 -13.90 -2.33
N GLU A 44 -16.91 -14.88 -1.65
CA GLU A 44 -17.03 -16.31 -2.01
C GLU A 44 -18.48 -16.83 -2.01
N LYS A 45 -19.42 -16.07 -1.45
CA LYS A 45 -20.85 -16.40 -1.38
C LYS A 45 -21.67 -15.64 -2.43
N GLY A 46 -21.02 -14.91 -3.33
CA GLY A 46 -21.68 -14.10 -4.36
C GLY A 46 -22.24 -12.77 -3.85
N ASN A 47 -21.90 -12.34 -2.62
CA ASN A 47 -22.32 -11.04 -2.13
C ASN A 47 -21.36 -9.97 -2.62
N THR A 48 -21.88 -9.04 -3.39
CA THR A 48 -21.12 -7.87 -3.84
C THR A 48 -21.04 -6.84 -2.72
N ALA A 49 -19.85 -6.65 -2.18
CA ALA A 49 -19.57 -5.49 -1.34
C ALA A 49 -19.39 -4.27 -2.25
N GLU A 50 -20.34 -3.34 -2.18
CA GLU A 50 -20.23 -2.05 -2.87
C GLU A 50 -19.80 -0.97 -1.88
N PRO A 51 -18.49 -0.67 -1.78
CA PRO A 51 -18.05 0.46 -0.98
C PRO A 51 -18.56 1.76 -1.61
N GLU A 52 -19.01 2.67 -0.75
CA GLU A 52 -19.47 4.01 -1.13
C GLU A 52 -18.45 5.03 -0.63
N PRO A 53 -17.29 5.17 -1.31
CA PRO A 53 -16.17 5.99 -0.83
C PRO A 53 -16.55 7.47 -0.69
N GLY A 54 -17.49 7.96 -1.50
CA GLY A 54 -18.07 9.30 -1.33
C GLY A 54 -18.84 9.45 -0.02
N LYS A 55 -19.65 8.46 0.40
CA LYS A 55 -20.34 8.50 1.70
C LYS A 55 -19.35 8.37 2.86
N ILE A 56 -18.33 7.52 2.71
CA ILE A 56 -17.25 7.39 3.70
C ILE A 56 -16.50 8.72 3.86
N LEU A 57 -16.12 9.38 2.76
CA LEU A 57 -15.47 10.67 2.78
C LEU A 57 -16.33 11.74 3.47
N SER A 58 -17.64 11.77 3.19
CA SER A 58 -18.58 12.67 3.86
C SER A 58 -18.68 12.40 5.37
N LYS A 59 -18.70 11.12 5.78
CA LYS A 59 -18.67 10.73 7.20
C LYS A 59 -17.37 11.15 7.88
N ILE A 60 -16.21 10.93 7.22
CA ILE A 60 -14.91 11.37 7.73
C ILE A 60 -14.89 12.89 7.91
N ARG A 61 -15.39 13.67 6.95
CA ARG A 61 -15.46 15.13 7.05
C ARG A 61 -16.36 15.59 8.18
N LEU A 62 -17.56 14.99 8.30
CA LEU A 62 -18.48 15.29 9.39
C LEU A 62 -17.84 15.01 10.74
N GLU A 63 -17.20 13.86 10.87
CA GLU A 63 -16.57 13.45 12.12
C GLU A 63 -15.36 14.30 12.46
N LEU A 64 -14.47 14.63 11.50
CA LEU A 64 -13.38 15.57 11.72
C LEU A 64 -13.89 16.95 12.18
N ASN A 65 -15.02 17.42 11.64
CA ASN A 65 -15.65 18.66 12.08
C ASN A 65 -16.21 18.55 13.51
N ASN A 66 -16.85 17.44 13.87
CA ASN A 66 -17.31 17.19 15.24
C ASN A 66 -16.13 17.12 16.22
N LEU A 67 -15.12 16.32 15.89
CA LEU A 67 -13.89 16.18 16.66
C LEU A 67 -13.17 17.51 16.83
N SER A 68 -13.13 18.37 15.81
CA SER A 68 -12.53 19.71 15.93
C SER A 68 -13.25 20.63 16.93
N LYS A 69 -14.51 20.32 17.25
CA LYS A 69 -15.31 21.02 18.27
C LYS A 69 -15.26 20.33 19.63
N GLY A 70 -14.50 19.25 19.76
CA GLY A 70 -14.44 18.44 20.97
C GLY A 70 -15.65 17.54 21.17
N ILE A 71 -16.36 17.18 20.09
CA ILE A 71 -17.55 16.34 20.14
C ILE A 71 -17.26 15.01 19.46
N TYR A 72 -17.63 13.91 20.10
CA TYR A 72 -17.47 12.54 19.61
C TYR A 72 -18.83 11.85 19.49
N GLU A 73 -19.10 11.24 18.34
CA GLU A 73 -20.35 10.51 18.09
C GLU A 73 -20.22 9.05 18.54
N ILE A 74 -21.13 8.57 19.40
CA ILE A 74 -21.18 7.16 19.83
C ILE A 74 -22.51 6.52 19.47
N TYR A 75 -22.46 5.25 19.06
CA TYR A 75 -23.66 4.42 18.97
C TYR A 75 -23.85 3.64 20.26
N ARG A 76 -24.92 3.92 21.01
CA ARG A 76 -25.29 3.11 22.17
C ARG A 76 -26.19 1.96 21.76
N GLN A 77 -25.73 0.73 21.99
CA GLN A 77 -26.51 -0.47 21.68
C GLN A 77 -27.80 -0.56 22.51
N GLU A 78 -27.77 -0.08 23.75
CA GLU A 78 -28.90 -0.11 24.69
C GLU A 78 -30.08 0.74 24.20
N THR A 79 -29.80 1.97 23.76
CA THR A 79 -30.81 2.94 23.29
C THR A 79 -31.05 2.89 21.79
N LYS A 80 -30.19 2.16 21.05
CA LYS A 80 -30.15 2.12 19.58
C LYS A 80 -30.08 3.52 18.95
N SER A 81 -29.52 4.50 19.66
CA SER A 81 -29.41 5.89 19.23
C SER A 81 -27.96 6.32 19.09
N MET A 82 -27.74 7.33 18.23
CA MET A 82 -26.49 8.08 18.23
C MET A 82 -26.55 9.11 19.35
N GLU A 83 -25.47 9.20 20.13
CA GLU A 83 -25.28 10.20 21.16
C GLU A 83 -23.98 10.98 20.90
N TYR A 84 -23.98 12.25 21.25
CA TYR A 84 -22.81 13.11 21.17
C TYR A 84 -22.24 13.30 22.57
N ILE A 85 -20.95 13.04 22.73
CA ILE A 85 -20.23 13.13 24.00
C ILE A 85 -19.09 14.13 23.84
N ASP A 86 -18.86 14.93 24.88
CA ASP A 86 -17.70 15.82 24.92
C ASP A 86 -16.42 15.02 25.14
N ILE A 87 -15.41 15.30 24.33
CA ILE A 87 -14.08 14.70 24.48
C ILE A 87 -13.43 15.26 25.74
N VAL A 88 -13.00 14.34 26.61
CA VAL A 88 -12.39 14.69 27.90
C VAL A 88 -11.03 15.38 27.72
N ASP A 89 -10.23 14.95 26.75
CA ASP A 89 -8.90 15.51 26.44
C ASP A 89 -8.96 16.42 25.21
N LYS A 90 -8.82 17.73 25.42
CA LYS A 90 -8.90 18.73 24.34
C LYS A 90 -7.54 19.10 23.75
N ASP A 91 -6.44 18.51 24.22
CA ASP A 91 -5.07 18.92 23.87
C ASP A 91 -4.65 18.59 22.42
N GLY A 92 -5.57 18.09 21.58
CA GLY A 92 -5.30 17.77 20.18
C GLY A 92 -6.42 18.07 19.19
N LEU A 93 -7.42 18.88 19.56
CA LEU A 93 -8.55 19.18 18.66
C LEU A 93 -8.11 19.95 17.40
N ASP A 94 -7.04 20.74 17.50
CA ASP A 94 -6.47 21.50 16.38
C ASP A 94 -5.96 20.60 15.25
N ILE A 95 -5.55 19.36 15.57
CA ILE A 95 -5.17 18.34 14.58
C ILE A 95 -6.35 18.11 13.64
N TYR A 96 -7.55 17.90 14.17
CA TYR A 96 -8.73 17.63 13.36
C TYR A 96 -9.22 18.84 12.57
N ASN A 97 -9.05 20.05 13.11
CA ASN A 97 -9.32 21.28 12.35
C ASN A 97 -8.39 21.39 11.13
N ARG A 98 -7.09 21.13 11.31
CA ARG A 98 -6.12 21.11 10.21
C ARG A 98 -6.45 20.02 9.19
N ASP A 99 -6.76 18.82 9.64
CA ASP A 99 -7.03 17.68 8.77
C ASP A 99 -8.33 17.90 7.97
N SER A 100 -9.36 18.45 8.61
CA SER A 100 -10.60 18.88 7.96
C SER A 100 -10.35 19.90 6.84
N LYS A 101 -9.50 20.92 7.08
CA LYS A 101 -9.12 21.90 6.04
C LYS A 101 -8.43 21.24 4.85
N ILE A 102 -7.54 20.29 5.09
CA ILE A 102 -6.85 19.55 4.01
C ILE A 102 -7.87 18.73 3.22
N LEU A 103 -8.76 17.98 3.89
CA LEU A 103 -9.78 17.17 3.22
C LEU A 103 -10.79 18.00 2.43
N ASN A 104 -11.18 19.17 2.91
CA ASN A 104 -12.14 20.01 2.19
C ASN A 104 -11.55 20.61 0.91
N ASN A 105 -10.25 20.90 0.90
CA ASN A 105 -9.59 21.54 -0.24
C ASN A 105 -8.98 20.54 -1.23
N HIS A 106 -8.49 19.39 -0.75
CA HIS A 106 -7.65 18.47 -1.54
C HIS A 106 -8.01 17.01 -1.30
N SER A 107 -9.27 16.63 -1.54
CA SER A 107 -9.64 15.22 -1.54
C SER A 107 -10.44 14.79 -2.74
N GLY A 108 -10.33 13.50 -3.05
CA GLY A 108 -11.09 12.82 -4.09
C GLY A 108 -11.62 11.50 -3.58
N ASN A 109 -12.58 10.96 -4.30
CA ASN A 109 -13.06 9.60 -4.08
C ASN A 109 -13.38 8.95 -5.41
N GLU A 110 -13.20 7.63 -5.47
CA GLU A 110 -13.56 6.85 -6.65
C GLU A 110 -13.87 5.41 -6.24
N THR A 111 -14.75 4.77 -7.00
CA THR A 111 -15.02 3.34 -6.87
C THR A 111 -14.43 2.62 -8.08
N ILE A 112 -13.71 1.54 -7.83
CA ILE A 112 -13.14 0.68 -8.87
C ILE A 112 -13.68 -0.73 -8.75
N GLU A 113 -13.81 -1.41 -9.89
CA GLU A 113 -14.01 -2.86 -9.91
C GLU A 113 -12.73 -3.59 -9.48
N TYR A 114 -12.88 -4.71 -8.79
CA TYR A 114 -11.76 -5.54 -8.35
C TYR A 114 -10.80 -5.91 -9.50
N VAL A 115 -11.34 -6.28 -10.67
CA VAL A 115 -10.55 -6.59 -11.88
C VAL A 115 -9.65 -5.44 -12.33
N ASN A 116 -9.99 -4.20 -11.96
CA ASN A 116 -9.23 -3.01 -12.29
C ASN A 116 -8.22 -2.60 -11.21
N LEU A 117 -8.13 -3.31 -10.08
CA LEU A 117 -7.22 -2.98 -8.97
C LEU A 117 -5.76 -2.88 -9.44
N GLY A 118 -5.30 -3.87 -10.21
CA GLY A 118 -3.93 -3.88 -10.74
C GLY A 118 -3.62 -2.70 -11.66
N LYS A 119 -4.57 -2.34 -12.54
CA LYS A 119 -4.46 -1.18 -13.42
C LYS A 119 -4.41 0.12 -12.60
N LYS A 120 -5.28 0.25 -11.60
CA LYS A 120 -5.37 1.44 -10.77
C LYS A 120 -4.10 1.66 -9.93
N LEU A 121 -3.57 0.61 -9.30
CA LEU A 121 -2.33 0.70 -8.54
C LEU A 121 -1.15 1.12 -9.43
N LYS A 122 -1.03 0.53 -10.63
CA LYS A 122 0.00 0.94 -11.60
C LYS A 122 -0.13 2.41 -11.99
N GLU A 123 -1.35 2.90 -12.18
CA GLU A 123 -1.60 4.32 -12.46
C GLU A 123 -1.14 5.21 -11.30
N ILE A 124 -1.52 4.88 -10.06
CA ILE A 124 -1.14 5.64 -8.86
C ILE A 124 0.39 5.69 -8.73
N ILE A 125 1.04 4.53 -8.83
CA ILE A 125 2.49 4.36 -8.65
C ILE A 125 3.29 5.08 -9.75
N SER A 126 2.81 5.04 -10.99
CA SER A 126 3.50 5.69 -12.11
C SER A 126 3.41 7.22 -12.06
N LYS A 127 2.26 7.76 -11.62
CA LYS A 127 2.04 9.21 -11.50
C LYS A 127 2.61 9.81 -10.22
N ASN A 128 2.69 9.03 -9.13
CA ASN A 128 3.03 9.51 -7.80
C ASN A 128 4.04 8.56 -7.13
N ARG A 129 5.33 8.75 -7.41
CA ARG A 129 6.40 7.89 -6.87
C ARG A 129 6.55 8.00 -5.34
N ASP A 130 6.11 9.10 -4.76
CA ASP A 130 6.14 9.40 -3.33
C ASP A 130 4.77 9.24 -2.67
N ALA A 131 3.78 8.64 -3.34
CA ALA A 131 2.48 8.38 -2.75
C ALA A 131 2.57 7.51 -1.49
N ILE A 132 1.54 7.59 -0.66
CA ILE A 132 1.32 6.70 0.49
C ILE A 132 0.06 5.91 0.17
N ILE A 133 0.15 4.58 0.23
CA ILE A 133 -0.99 3.69 0.07
C ILE A 133 -1.38 3.17 1.45
N ASP A 134 -2.57 3.53 1.93
CA ASP A 134 -3.14 3.00 3.17
C ASP A 134 -4.07 1.82 2.87
N VAL A 135 -3.86 0.72 3.60
CA VAL A 135 -4.67 -0.49 3.51
C VAL A 135 -5.29 -0.88 4.86
N THR A 136 -5.35 0.05 5.81
CA THR A 136 -5.76 -0.19 7.22
C THR A 136 -7.11 -0.88 7.33
N SER A 137 -8.07 -0.52 6.47
CA SER A 137 -9.43 -1.04 6.53
C SER A 137 -9.71 -2.25 5.64
N LEU A 138 -8.74 -2.65 4.81
CA LEU A 138 -8.97 -3.70 3.83
C LEU A 138 -9.11 -5.07 4.49
N LYS A 139 -9.87 -5.95 3.86
CA LYS A 139 -9.87 -7.38 4.20
C LYS A 139 -8.48 -7.97 3.97
N LYS A 140 -8.13 -9.01 4.73
CA LYS A 140 -6.81 -9.66 4.67
C LYS A 140 -6.39 -10.09 3.26
N ASN A 141 -7.30 -10.65 2.46
CA ASN A 141 -7.03 -11.05 1.08
C ASN A 141 -6.67 -9.84 0.20
N LEU A 142 -7.42 -8.74 0.30
CA LEU A 142 -7.17 -7.51 -0.44
C LEU A 142 -5.85 -6.83 -0.02
N ILE A 143 -5.50 -6.87 1.27
CA ILE A 143 -4.20 -6.38 1.75
C ILE A 143 -3.06 -7.11 1.04
N VAL A 144 -3.12 -8.45 0.97
CA VAL A 144 -2.09 -9.27 0.32
C VAL A 144 -1.97 -8.89 -1.15
N GLU A 145 -3.08 -8.68 -1.85
CA GLU A 145 -3.08 -8.35 -3.27
C GLU A 145 -2.56 -6.95 -3.56
N VAL A 146 -3.02 -5.93 -2.84
CA VAL A 146 -2.50 -4.56 -2.97
C VAL A 146 -0.99 -4.54 -2.72
N THR A 147 -0.54 -5.23 -1.68
CA THR A 147 0.87 -5.37 -1.32
C THR A 147 1.65 -6.08 -2.45
N THR A 148 1.13 -7.20 -2.96
CA THR A 148 1.79 -7.96 -4.03
C THR A 148 1.93 -7.15 -5.31
N ILE A 149 0.86 -6.43 -5.70
CA ILE A 149 0.88 -5.57 -6.89
C ILE A 149 1.86 -4.40 -6.69
N ALA A 150 1.87 -3.75 -5.53
CA ALA A 150 2.82 -2.69 -5.23
C ALA A 150 4.27 -3.18 -5.32
N LEU A 151 4.58 -4.33 -4.72
CA LEU A 151 5.90 -4.97 -4.78
C LEU A 151 6.32 -5.30 -6.21
N ALA A 152 5.42 -5.87 -7.01
CA ALA A 152 5.68 -6.19 -8.41
C ALA A 152 6.01 -4.95 -9.26
N ASN A 153 5.65 -3.75 -8.80
CA ASN A 153 5.98 -2.47 -9.44
C ASN A 153 7.09 -1.70 -8.70
N ASN A 154 7.85 -2.37 -7.83
CA ASN A 154 8.91 -1.80 -7.00
C ASN A 154 8.44 -0.59 -6.16
N PHE A 155 7.22 -0.65 -5.66
CA PHE A 155 6.63 0.38 -4.80
C PHE A 155 6.56 -0.11 -3.35
N LYS A 156 7.17 0.66 -2.44
CA LYS A 156 7.36 0.25 -1.04
C LYS A 156 6.49 1.00 -0.04
N GLU A 157 5.81 2.07 -0.44
CA GLU A 157 5.09 2.96 0.47
C GLU A 157 3.66 2.48 0.76
N VAL A 158 3.52 1.25 1.30
CA VAL A 158 2.24 0.64 1.65
C VAL A 158 2.13 0.47 3.16
N TYR A 159 1.14 1.12 3.77
CA TYR A 159 1.03 1.28 5.21
C TYR A 159 -0.28 0.72 5.77
N SER A 160 -0.24 0.31 7.03
CA SER A 160 -1.40 -0.01 7.84
C SER A 160 -1.28 0.61 9.23
N GLY A 161 -2.36 1.21 9.69
CA GLY A 161 -2.56 1.62 11.07
C GLY A 161 -2.99 0.44 11.94
N GLU A 162 -2.42 0.36 13.13
CA GLU A 162 -2.70 -0.67 14.12
C GLU A 162 -2.78 -0.01 15.51
N ILE A 163 -3.76 -0.41 16.31
CA ILE A 163 -3.83 -0.02 17.73
C ILE A 163 -3.13 -1.14 18.52
N ILE A 164 -2.01 -0.80 19.18
CA ILE A 164 -1.07 -1.74 19.81
C ILE A 164 -1.61 -2.28 21.14
N ASN A 165 -2.33 -1.46 21.90
CA ASN A 165 -2.67 -1.76 23.29
C ASN A 165 -4.19 -1.74 23.50
N LYS A 166 -4.73 -2.86 24.03
CA LYS A 166 -6.15 -3.22 24.23
C LYS A 166 -6.96 -3.60 22.99
N GLN A 167 -8.02 -4.39 23.23
CA GLN A 167 -9.13 -4.56 22.29
C GLN A 167 -9.66 -3.17 21.92
N ALA A 168 -9.80 -2.89 20.62
CA ALA A 168 -10.38 -1.65 20.14
C ALA A 168 -11.75 -1.44 20.80
N THR A 169 -11.85 -0.42 21.63
CA THR A 169 -13.08 -0.06 22.36
C THR A 169 -14.05 0.67 21.44
N HIS A 170 -13.55 1.23 20.34
CA HIS A 170 -14.28 2.11 19.44
C HIS A 170 -14.90 3.30 20.19
N ASP A 171 -14.20 3.82 21.19
CA ASP A 171 -14.54 5.03 21.95
C ASP A 171 -13.52 6.16 21.65
N GLU A 172 -13.69 7.31 22.31
CA GLU A 172 -12.81 8.48 22.16
C GLU A 172 -11.32 8.19 22.46
N LYS A 173 -11.02 7.07 23.14
CA LYS A 173 -9.65 6.68 23.47
C LYS A 173 -8.89 6.13 22.27
N ASP A 174 -9.64 5.62 21.28
CA ASP A 174 -9.08 5.15 20.00
C ASP A 174 -8.82 6.30 19.01
N LEU A 175 -9.03 7.56 19.41
CA LEU A 175 -8.76 8.73 18.57
C LEU A 175 -7.27 9.09 18.54
N TYR A 176 -6.78 9.49 17.37
CA TYR A 176 -5.35 9.76 17.13
C TYR A 176 -4.66 10.65 18.17
N HIS A 177 -5.30 11.77 18.57
CA HIS A 177 -4.73 12.69 19.56
C HIS A 177 -4.53 12.02 20.93
N THR A 178 -5.49 11.19 21.36
CA THR A 178 -5.42 10.40 22.60
C THR A 178 -4.34 9.32 22.50
N LEU A 179 -4.22 8.66 21.35
CA LEU A 179 -3.25 7.59 21.12
C LEU A 179 -1.80 8.12 21.07
N LYS A 180 -1.59 9.35 20.56
CA LYS A 180 -0.26 10.01 20.50
C LYS A 180 0.33 10.21 21.90
N LYS A 181 -0.50 10.57 22.88
CA LYS A 181 -0.11 10.75 24.30
C LYS A 181 0.38 9.44 24.94
N ASN A 182 -0.11 8.29 24.46
CA ASN A 182 0.13 6.98 25.06
C ASN A 182 0.89 5.97 24.16
N SER A 183 1.43 6.38 23.00
CA SER A 183 2.12 5.51 22.01
C SER A 183 1.32 4.27 21.54
N GLN A 184 0.00 4.33 21.62
CA GLN A 184 -0.88 3.18 21.38
C GLN A 184 -1.24 2.98 19.91
N PHE A 185 -0.94 3.95 19.04
CA PHE A 185 -1.13 3.83 17.60
C PHE A 185 0.19 3.59 16.88
N LYS A 186 0.24 2.57 16.04
CA LYS A 186 1.36 2.31 15.14
C LYS A 186 0.89 2.41 13.70
N TYR A 187 1.50 3.30 12.95
CA TYR A 187 1.37 3.35 11.50
C TYR A 187 2.62 2.74 10.90
N ARG A 188 2.53 1.49 10.44
CA ARG A 188 3.70 0.76 9.95
C ARG A 188 3.64 0.59 8.44
N ASN A 189 4.80 0.72 7.82
CA ASN A 189 4.99 0.22 6.48
C ASN A 189 4.95 -1.32 6.54
N ILE A 190 4.06 -1.93 5.77
CA ILE A 190 3.89 -3.38 5.73
C ILE A 190 5.08 -4.02 5.01
N MET A 191 5.65 -3.30 4.04
CA MET A 191 6.79 -3.76 3.23
C MET A 191 8.06 -3.94 4.03
N ASP A 192 8.19 -3.23 5.15
CA ASP A 192 9.34 -3.34 6.07
C ASP A 192 9.24 -4.57 7.00
N SER A 193 8.19 -5.39 6.87
CA SER A 193 8.09 -6.60 7.66
C SER A 193 9.08 -7.67 7.18
N LYS A 194 9.77 -8.32 8.14
CA LYS A 194 10.69 -9.44 7.86
C LYS A 194 10.05 -10.53 6.98
N HIS A 195 8.77 -10.80 7.16
CA HIS A 195 8.05 -11.79 6.37
C HIS A 195 7.98 -11.44 4.87
N ILE A 196 7.79 -10.16 4.55
CA ILE A 196 7.77 -9.69 3.15
C ILE A 196 9.19 -9.66 2.60
N GLU A 197 10.16 -9.18 3.37
CA GLU A 197 11.58 -9.21 2.99
C GLU A 197 12.06 -10.65 2.68
N ASP A 198 11.75 -11.61 3.55
CA ASP A 198 12.07 -13.02 3.36
C ASP A 198 11.37 -13.62 2.14
N SER A 199 10.12 -13.23 1.89
CA SER A 199 9.34 -13.70 0.74
C SER A 199 9.91 -13.15 -0.57
N LEU A 200 10.27 -11.87 -0.61
CA LEU A 200 10.95 -11.23 -1.73
C LEU A 200 12.28 -11.92 -2.01
N ASN A 201 13.10 -12.14 -0.98
CA ASN A 201 14.38 -12.82 -1.11
C ASN A 201 14.23 -14.24 -1.68
N LYS A 202 13.16 -14.97 -1.33
CA LYS A 202 12.85 -16.29 -1.91
C LYS A 202 12.43 -16.20 -3.37
N ILE A 203 11.60 -15.23 -3.74
CA ILE A 203 11.12 -15.03 -5.11
C ILE A 203 12.30 -14.62 -6.01
N PHE A 204 13.07 -13.61 -5.62
CA PHE A 204 14.24 -13.16 -6.38
C PHE A 204 15.30 -14.26 -6.54
N ARG A 205 15.51 -15.11 -5.52
CA ARG A 205 16.41 -16.28 -5.66
C ARG A 205 15.90 -17.28 -6.70
N LYS A 206 14.59 -17.54 -6.76
CA LYS A 206 14.01 -18.44 -7.77
C LYS A 206 14.13 -17.87 -9.18
N ASP A 207 13.80 -16.59 -9.36
CA ASP A 207 13.93 -15.92 -10.66
C ASP A 207 15.39 -15.89 -11.12
N PHE A 208 16.32 -15.65 -10.19
CA PHE A 208 17.77 -15.71 -10.46
C PHE A 208 18.21 -17.11 -10.92
N ILE A 209 17.78 -18.17 -10.23
CA ILE A 209 18.07 -19.56 -10.62
C ILE A 209 17.49 -19.89 -12.00
N ILE A 210 16.27 -19.44 -12.30
CA ILE A 210 15.62 -19.66 -13.60
C ILE A 210 16.38 -18.93 -14.71
N LYS A 211 16.76 -17.66 -14.51
CA LYS A 211 17.55 -16.87 -15.48
C LYS A 211 18.90 -17.55 -15.75
N ILE A 212 19.60 -18.03 -14.72
CA ILE A 212 20.86 -18.79 -14.88
C ILE A 212 20.63 -20.09 -15.64
N GLY A 213 19.60 -20.86 -15.28
CA GLY A 213 19.26 -22.11 -15.96
C GLY A 213 18.99 -21.90 -17.46
N LEU A 214 18.25 -20.84 -17.82
CA LEU A 214 18.01 -20.46 -19.21
C LEU A 214 19.30 -20.08 -19.94
N ALA A 215 20.17 -19.28 -19.32
CA ALA A 215 21.47 -18.92 -19.90
C ALA A 215 22.35 -20.16 -20.15
N PHE A 216 22.34 -21.12 -19.22
CA PHE A 216 23.09 -22.37 -19.37
C PHE A 216 22.54 -23.26 -20.50
N LEU A 217 21.21 -23.39 -20.61
CA LEU A 217 20.56 -24.09 -21.72
C LEU A 217 20.92 -23.47 -23.07
N PHE A 218 20.91 -22.14 -23.15
CA PHE A 218 21.29 -21.42 -24.35
C PHE A 218 22.75 -21.67 -24.75
N ALA A 219 23.66 -21.68 -23.77
CA ALA A 219 25.07 -22.01 -24.01
C ALA A 219 25.26 -23.45 -24.52
N ILE A 220 24.52 -24.43 -23.99
CA ILE A 220 24.55 -25.82 -24.46
C ILE A 220 24.05 -25.92 -25.91
N MET A 221 22.90 -25.32 -26.21
CA MET A 221 22.32 -25.34 -27.56
C MET A 221 23.30 -24.81 -28.61
N ILE A 222 23.99 -23.72 -28.29
CA ILE A 222 25.00 -23.15 -29.19
C ILE A 222 26.25 -24.03 -29.26
N GLY A 223 26.68 -24.64 -28.14
CA GLY A 223 27.75 -25.64 -28.14
C GLY A 223 27.46 -26.79 -29.09
N VAL A 224 26.23 -27.33 -29.07
CA VAL A 224 25.78 -28.37 -30.01
C VAL A 224 25.83 -27.85 -31.45
N VAL A 225 25.28 -26.67 -31.74
CA VAL A 225 25.34 -26.07 -33.10
C VAL A 225 26.78 -25.90 -33.58
N SER A 226 27.71 -25.51 -32.70
CA SER A 226 29.12 -25.30 -33.06
C SER A 226 29.86 -26.58 -33.43
N VAL A 227 29.43 -27.75 -32.93
CA VAL A 227 29.99 -29.06 -33.31
C VAL A 227 29.52 -29.48 -34.71
N TYR A 228 28.32 -29.08 -35.11
CA TYR A 228 27.73 -29.45 -36.41
C TYR A 228 28.08 -28.50 -37.56
N VAL A 229 28.70 -27.34 -37.29
CA VAL A 229 29.12 -26.39 -38.33
C VAL A 229 30.63 -26.47 -38.56
N GLU A 230 31.06 -27.01 -39.71
CA GLU A 230 32.48 -27.20 -40.05
C GLU A 230 33.25 -25.89 -40.34
N ASP A 231 32.55 -24.77 -40.52
CA ASP A 231 33.18 -23.50 -40.85
C ASP A 231 33.82 -22.83 -39.62
N LYS A 232 35.15 -22.89 -39.55
CA LYS A 232 35.96 -22.28 -38.48
C LYS A 232 35.70 -20.79 -38.27
N LYS A 233 35.31 -20.04 -39.31
CA LYS A 233 34.96 -18.61 -39.17
C LYS A 233 33.63 -18.43 -38.46
N PHE A 234 32.66 -19.30 -38.76
CA PHE A 234 31.36 -19.31 -38.08
C PHE A 234 31.51 -19.68 -36.60
N ILE A 235 32.32 -20.69 -36.29
CA ILE A 235 32.63 -21.09 -34.90
C ILE A 235 33.20 -19.90 -34.10
N TRP A 236 34.17 -19.16 -34.66
CA TRP A 236 34.77 -18.01 -33.99
C TRP A 236 33.80 -16.85 -33.77
N ILE A 237 32.94 -16.55 -34.75
CA ILE A 237 31.92 -15.50 -34.63
C ILE A 237 30.91 -15.87 -33.54
N MET A 238 30.45 -17.12 -33.50
CA MET A 238 29.54 -17.61 -32.47
C MET A 238 30.17 -17.60 -31.07
N ALA A 239 31.46 -17.93 -30.95
CA ALA A 239 32.20 -17.86 -29.68
C ALA A 239 32.32 -16.42 -29.15
N MET A 240 32.60 -15.43 -30.02
CA MET A 240 32.65 -14.01 -29.61
C MET A 240 31.27 -13.48 -29.20
N LEU A 241 30.22 -13.79 -29.96
CA LEU A 241 28.85 -13.41 -29.61
C LEU A 241 28.41 -14.01 -28.27
N ASN A 242 28.83 -15.25 -27.99
CA ASN A 242 28.61 -15.90 -26.69
C ASN A 242 29.38 -15.23 -25.56
N GLY A 243 30.66 -14.89 -25.76
CA GLY A 243 31.45 -14.16 -24.77
C GLY A 243 30.79 -12.83 -24.39
N LEU A 244 30.28 -12.11 -25.39
CA LEU A 244 29.54 -10.86 -25.19
C LEU A 244 28.18 -11.09 -24.53
N GLY A 245 27.44 -12.14 -24.90
CA GLY A 245 26.16 -12.48 -24.30
C GLY A 245 26.29 -12.89 -22.83
N ILE A 246 27.29 -13.71 -22.50
CA ILE A 246 27.61 -14.13 -21.13
C ILE A 246 28.07 -12.92 -20.31
N ALA A 247 28.98 -12.11 -20.84
CA ALA A 247 29.42 -10.89 -20.16
C ALA A 247 28.25 -9.92 -19.93
N GLY A 248 27.39 -9.72 -20.94
CA GLY A 248 26.18 -8.90 -20.82
C GLY A 248 25.20 -9.44 -19.78
N THR A 249 25.03 -10.76 -19.70
CA THR A 249 24.19 -11.42 -18.69
C THR A 249 24.80 -11.30 -17.29
N LEU A 250 26.12 -11.44 -17.15
CA LEU A 250 26.80 -11.24 -15.87
C LEU A 250 26.73 -9.78 -15.41
N VAL A 251 26.85 -8.82 -16.33
CA VAL A 251 26.70 -7.39 -16.04
C VAL A 251 25.26 -7.05 -15.67
N SER A 252 24.25 -7.57 -16.37
CA SER A 252 22.85 -7.34 -16.01
C SER A 252 22.50 -7.96 -14.66
N LEU A 253 23.03 -9.15 -14.36
CA LEU A 253 22.90 -9.78 -13.04
C LEU A 253 23.61 -8.98 -11.94
N TRP A 254 24.77 -8.38 -12.21
CA TRP A 254 25.48 -7.54 -11.25
C TRP A 254 24.77 -6.20 -10.99
N LEU A 255 24.11 -5.64 -12.01
CA LEU A 255 23.32 -4.41 -11.89
C LEU A 255 21.97 -4.63 -11.19
N GLU A 256 21.35 -5.81 -11.35
CA GLU A 256 20.09 -6.18 -10.66
C GLU A 256 20.29 -6.64 -9.21
N TYR A 257 21.53 -6.95 -8.79
CA TYR A 257 21.78 -7.39 -7.42
C TYR A 257 21.60 -6.23 -6.43
N PRO A 258 20.71 -6.32 -5.44
CA PRO A 258 20.56 -5.26 -4.44
C PRO A 258 21.87 -5.15 -3.65
N ARG A 259 22.59 -4.04 -3.84
CA ARG A 259 23.70 -3.69 -2.95
C ARG A 259 23.11 -3.42 -1.57
N LYS A 260 23.54 -4.21 -0.58
CA LYS A 260 23.31 -3.91 0.83
C LYS A 260 23.97 -2.60 1.22
#